data_AF-A0ABD6D298-F1
#
_entry.id   AF-A0ABD6D298-F1
#
_cell.length_a   1.000
_cell.length_b   1.000
_cell.length_c   1.000
_cell.angle_alpha   90.00
_cell.angle_beta   90.00
_cell.angle_gamma   90.00
#
_symmetry.space_group_name_H-M   'P 1'
#
loop_
_entity.id
_entity.type
_entity.pdbx_description
1 polymer ?
#
loop_
_entity_poly.entity_id
_entity_poly.type
_entity_poly.pdbx_seq_one_letter_code
_entity_poly.pdbx_strand_id
1 'polypeptide(L)'
;MGRDDSSREGDVELQEVLSQLDELEGTIETPEQHRELQETKHLIERLPGGEFLDDQIDKYTTRDLGEAFVGSIIFALPLLVEDGVFVIADHFLTVLVAGVPVYLVAHVLFVITLTTGLIYAVDFREVRIVNPIFGLVPRRLVGVLLISFLTSAGLMVLWGRMDIGDPTTAAVFARITVVWAAAALGASLGDILPGESKGTDLTLGNLDELIETNDGTARR
;
A
#
# COMPACT_ATOMS: atom_id res chain seq x y z
N MET A 1 -30.33 23.44 4.61
CA MET A 1 -29.60 22.31 5.25
C MET A 1 -30.49 21.09 5.09
N GLY A 2 -30.11 20.10 4.27
CA GLY A 2 -30.94 18.91 4.00
C GLY A 2 -30.84 18.32 2.59
N ARG A 3 -29.73 18.52 1.85
CA ARG A 3 -29.57 17.99 0.48
C ARG A 3 -28.41 16.99 0.31
N ASP A 4 -27.65 16.73 1.37
CA ASP A 4 -26.50 15.79 1.32
C ASP A 4 -26.83 14.38 1.81
N ASP A 5 -27.97 14.17 2.47
CA ASP A 5 -28.33 12.87 3.05
C ASP A 5 -28.96 11.92 2.00
N SER A 6 -29.79 12.46 1.10
CA SER A 6 -30.50 11.66 0.09
C SER A 6 -29.60 11.04 -0.98
N SER A 7 -28.43 11.65 -1.23
CA SER A 7 -27.48 11.11 -2.22
C SER A 7 -26.69 9.95 -1.62
N ARG A 8 -26.28 10.07 -0.34
CA ARG A 8 -25.60 9.00 0.39
C ARG A 8 -26.46 7.75 0.59
N GLU A 9 -27.76 7.93 0.82
CA GLU A 9 -28.70 6.82 1.02
C GLU A 9 -28.89 6.02 -0.29
N GLY A 10 -29.03 6.70 -1.43
CA GLY A 10 -29.09 6.06 -2.75
C GLY A 10 -27.81 5.32 -3.14
N ASP A 11 -26.64 5.82 -2.72
CA ASP A 11 -25.35 5.17 -3.00
C ASP A 11 -25.18 3.84 -2.25
N VAL A 12 -25.70 3.76 -1.01
CA VAL A 12 -25.64 2.54 -0.18
C VAL A 12 -26.60 1.49 -0.71
N GLU A 13 -27.81 1.88 -1.12
CA GLU A 13 -28.80 0.97 -1.70
C GLU A 13 -28.29 0.34 -3.02
N LEU A 14 -27.59 1.12 -3.85
CA LEU A 14 -27.04 0.62 -5.12
C LEU A 14 -25.92 -0.41 -4.91
N GLN A 15 -25.06 -0.20 -3.90
CA GLN A 15 -23.98 -1.13 -3.55
C GLN A 15 -24.52 -2.46 -3.00
N GLU A 16 -25.59 -2.41 -2.21
CA GLU A 16 -26.25 -3.62 -1.69
C GLU A 16 -26.81 -4.49 -2.82
N VAL A 17 -27.44 -3.87 -3.83
CA VAL A 17 -27.96 -4.57 -5.00
C VAL A 17 -26.84 -5.24 -5.82
N LEU A 18 -25.71 -4.55 -6.02
CA LEU A 18 -24.57 -5.13 -6.74
C LEU A 18 -23.93 -6.29 -5.96
N SER A 19 -23.83 -6.17 -4.64
CA SER A 19 -23.34 -7.26 -3.78
C SER A 19 -24.21 -8.52 -3.88
N GLN A 20 -25.53 -8.36 -3.99
CA GLN A 20 -26.45 -9.49 -4.16
C GLN A 20 -26.31 -10.14 -5.55
N LEU A 21 -25.97 -9.37 -6.58
CA LEU A 21 -25.70 -9.91 -7.92
C LEU A 21 -24.39 -10.71 -7.98
N ASP A 22 -23.35 -10.26 -7.28
CA ASP A 22 -22.07 -10.99 -7.19
C ASP A 22 -22.21 -12.29 -6.36
N GLU A 23 -23.06 -12.29 -5.31
CA GLU A 23 -23.41 -13.51 -4.59
C GLU A 23 -24.17 -14.52 -5.49
N LEU A 24 -25.04 -14.01 -6.38
CA LEU A 24 -25.77 -14.82 -7.33
C LEU A 24 -24.86 -15.40 -8.43
N GLU A 25 -23.80 -14.68 -8.83
CA GLU A 25 -22.78 -15.15 -9.77
C GLU A 25 -22.12 -16.46 -9.31
N GLY A 26 -21.90 -16.61 -7.99
CA GLY A 26 -21.33 -17.82 -7.39
C GLY A 26 -22.23 -19.06 -7.43
N THR A 27 -23.49 -18.91 -7.86
CA THR A 27 -24.50 -20.00 -7.91
C THR A 27 -24.85 -20.41 -9.36
N ILE A 28 -24.31 -19.73 -10.37
CA ILE A 28 -24.67 -19.95 -11.78
C ILE A 28 -23.80 -21.04 -12.40
N GLU A 29 -24.43 -22.10 -12.92
CA GLU A 29 -23.75 -23.24 -13.57
C GLU A 29 -23.79 -23.18 -15.11
N THR A 30 -24.57 -22.26 -15.71
CA THR A 30 -24.78 -22.22 -17.17
C THR A 30 -24.26 -20.94 -17.86
N PRO A 31 -23.69 -21.05 -19.07
CA PRO A 31 -23.09 -19.92 -19.79
C PRO A 31 -24.11 -18.90 -20.34
N GLU A 32 -25.38 -19.27 -20.45
CA GLU A 32 -26.46 -18.37 -20.89
C GLU A 32 -26.88 -17.41 -19.76
N GLN A 33 -26.99 -17.93 -18.53
CA GLN A 33 -27.29 -17.15 -17.33
C GLN A 33 -26.18 -16.15 -17.01
N HIS A 34 -24.92 -16.48 -17.32
CA HIS A 34 -23.78 -15.59 -17.11
C HIS A 34 -23.81 -14.35 -18.03
N ARG A 35 -24.35 -14.49 -19.26
CA ARG A 35 -24.50 -13.36 -20.19
C ARG A 35 -25.59 -12.39 -19.75
N GLU A 36 -26.72 -12.91 -19.28
CA GLU A 36 -27.85 -12.10 -18.80
C GLU A 36 -27.48 -11.30 -17.55
N LEU A 37 -26.67 -11.88 -16.67
CA LEU A 37 -26.10 -11.18 -15.50
C LEU A 37 -25.18 -10.02 -15.90
N GLN A 38 -24.27 -10.23 -16.86
CA GLN A 38 -23.36 -9.18 -17.35
C GLN A 38 -24.12 -8.03 -18.04
N GLU A 39 -25.17 -8.34 -18.82
CA GLU A 39 -26.02 -7.31 -19.41
C GLU A 39 -26.75 -6.48 -18.34
N THR A 40 -27.23 -7.14 -17.27
CA THR A 40 -27.91 -6.46 -16.16
C THR A 40 -26.96 -5.54 -15.39
N LYS A 41 -25.74 -6.01 -15.10
CA LYS A 41 -24.68 -5.20 -14.46
C LYS A 41 -24.35 -3.96 -15.28
N HIS A 42 -24.19 -4.12 -16.59
CA HIS A 42 -23.93 -3.00 -17.51
C HIS A 42 -25.10 -2.01 -17.67
N LEU A 43 -26.34 -2.43 -17.47
CA LEU A 43 -27.50 -1.54 -17.51
C LEU A 43 -27.58 -0.69 -16.23
N ILE A 44 -27.19 -1.26 -15.08
CA ILE A 44 -27.14 -0.56 -13.79
C ILE A 44 -26.02 0.48 -13.79
N GLU A 45 -24.85 0.16 -14.36
CA GLU A 45 -23.71 1.08 -14.51
C GLU A 45 -24.03 2.34 -15.36
N ARG A 46 -25.03 2.27 -16.24
CA ARG A 46 -25.41 3.39 -17.13
C ARG A 46 -26.45 4.34 -16.53
N LEU A 47 -26.94 4.08 -15.33
CA LEU A 47 -27.90 4.96 -14.67
C LEU A 47 -27.20 6.23 -14.14
N PRO A 48 -27.85 7.40 -14.18
CA PRO A 48 -27.31 8.62 -13.57
C PRO A 48 -27.20 8.40 -12.04
N GLY A 49 -25.96 8.28 -11.55
CA GLY A 49 -25.61 7.75 -10.22
C GLY A 49 -24.57 6.62 -10.27
N GLY A 50 -24.37 5.99 -11.44
CA GLY A 50 -23.40 4.92 -11.68
C GLY A 50 -21.96 5.37 -11.95
N GLU A 51 -21.70 6.67 -12.08
CA GLU A 51 -20.34 7.22 -12.26
C GLU A 51 -19.42 6.98 -11.05
N PHE A 52 -19.97 6.63 -9.88
CA PHE A 52 -19.20 6.24 -8.69
C PHE A 52 -18.92 4.72 -8.60
N LEU A 53 -19.44 3.90 -9.52
CA LEU A 53 -19.19 2.45 -9.54
C LEU A 53 -17.85 2.09 -10.21
N ASP A 54 -17.36 2.95 -11.10
CA ASP A 54 -16.03 2.81 -11.73
C ASP A 54 -14.89 3.28 -10.80
N ASP A 55 -15.23 3.84 -9.64
CA ASP A 55 -14.26 4.41 -8.69
C ASP A 55 -13.69 3.37 -7.70
N GLN A 56 -14.07 2.09 -7.85
CA GLN A 56 -13.62 1.02 -6.95
C GLN A 56 -12.40 0.22 -7.44
N ILE A 57 -11.78 0.56 -8.58
CA ILE A 57 -10.58 -0.16 -9.04
C ILE A 57 -9.63 0.76 -9.81
N ASP A 58 -8.99 1.73 -9.14
CA ASP A 58 -7.61 2.17 -9.47
C ASP A 58 -7.16 3.37 -8.61
N LYS A 59 -6.89 3.20 -7.32
CA LYS A 59 -6.06 4.19 -6.59
C LYS A 59 -5.53 3.66 -5.26
N TYR A 60 -4.21 3.63 -5.18
CA TYR A 60 -3.45 3.47 -3.94
C TYR A 60 -3.83 4.62 -3.00
N THR A 61 -4.64 4.34 -1.99
CA THR A 61 -5.29 5.36 -1.16
C THR A 61 -4.38 5.71 0.02
N THR A 62 -4.45 6.95 0.54
CA THR A 62 -3.75 7.38 1.78
C THR A 62 -3.90 6.43 2.96
N ARG A 63 -5.01 5.69 2.98
CA ARG A 63 -5.29 4.59 3.90
C ARG A 63 -4.24 3.48 3.83
N ASP A 64 -4.01 2.93 2.64
CA ASP A 64 -3.10 1.81 2.38
C ASP A 64 -1.68 2.20 2.84
N LEU A 65 -1.31 3.46 2.62
CA LEU A 65 -0.06 4.03 3.13
C LEU A 65 0.01 4.03 4.66
N GLY A 66 -1.10 4.39 5.33
CA GLY A 66 -1.20 4.39 6.79
C GLY A 66 -1.14 2.98 7.40
N GLU A 67 -1.81 2.01 6.80
CA GLU A 67 -1.80 0.61 7.25
C GLU A 67 -0.43 -0.03 7.03
N ALA A 68 0.21 0.23 5.88
CA ALA A 68 1.59 -0.16 5.61
C ALA A 68 2.58 0.47 6.61
N PHE A 69 2.37 1.75 6.96
CA PHE A 69 3.19 2.46 7.95
C PHE A 69 3.06 1.86 9.35
N VAL A 70 1.84 1.61 9.82
CA VAL A 70 1.59 1.01 11.14
C VAL A 70 2.18 -0.41 11.21
N GLY A 71 1.94 -1.22 10.18
CA GLY A 71 2.52 -2.56 10.07
C GLY A 71 4.05 -2.52 10.12
N SER A 72 4.66 -1.56 9.41
CA SER A 72 6.11 -1.34 9.43
C SER A 72 6.65 -1.11 10.84
N ILE A 73 6.02 -0.22 11.60
CA ILE A 73 6.46 0.12 12.97
C ILE A 73 6.41 -1.11 13.87
N ILE A 74 5.27 -1.80 13.91
CA ILE A 74 5.06 -2.93 14.83
C ILE A 74 6.13 -4.00 14.63
N PHE A 75 6.49 -4.30 13.39
CA PHE A 75 7.49 -5.31 13.07
C PHE A 75 8.94 -4.82 13.16
N ALA A 76 9.19 -3.52 12.97
CA ALA A 76 10.53 -2.93 13.09
C ALA A 76 10.98 -2.73 14.55
N LEU A 77 10.04 -2.45 15.46
CA LEU A 77 10.34 -2.10 16.85
C LEU A 77 11.19 -3.15 17.60
N PRO A 78 10.94 -4.47 17.50
CA PRO A 78 11.79 -5.47 18.16
C PRO A 78 13.25 -5.41 17.69
N LEU A 79 13.47 -5.22 16.39
CA LEU A 79 14.82 -5.12 15.83
C LEU A 79 15.53 -3.84 16.26
N LEU A 80 14.81 -2.73 16.44
CA LEU A 80 15.41 -1.49 16.94
C LEU A 80 15.98 -1.60 18.34
N VAL A 81 15.54 -2.57 19.14
CA VAL A 81 16.07 -2.78 20.49
C VAL A 81 17.28 -3.71 20.46
N GLU A 82 17.42 -4.51 19.40
CA GLU A 82 18.44 -5.54 19.29
C GLU A 82 19.72 -5.05 18.62
N ASP A 83 20.87 -5.36 19.22
CA ASP A 83 22.17 -5.02 18.65
C ASP A 83 22.60 -5.97 17.51
N GLY A 84 21.89 -7.09 17.34
CA GLY A 84 22.10 -8.05 16.25
C GLY A 84 21.99 -7.40 14.86
N VAL A 85 21.21 -6.33 14.73
CA VAL A 85 21.09 -5.52 13.50
C VAL A 85 22.46 -5.03 13.01
N PHE A 86 23.33 -4.59 13.92
CA PHE A 86 24.66 -4.09 13.57
C PHE A 86 25.57 -5.21 13.07
N VAL A 87 25.53 -6.38 13.74
CA VAL A 87 26.33 -7.55 13.36
C VAL A 87 25.94 -8.05 11.96
N ILE A 88 24.64 -8.10 11.67
CA ILE A 88 24.13 -8.50 10.36
C ILE A 88 24.55 -7.47 9.29
N ALA A 89 24.41 -6.17 9.58
CA ALA A 89 24.78 -5.11 8.66
C ALA A 89 26.28 -5.12 8.32
N ASP A 90 27.14 -5.35 9.31
CA ASP A 90 28.58 -5.48 9.11
C ASP A 90 28.90 -6.70 8.24
N HIS A 91 28.21 -7.82 8.45
CA HIS A 91 28.34 -9.01 7.61
C HIS A 91 28.06 -8.72 6.13
N PHE A 92 27.05 -7.90 5.84
CA PHE A 92 26.69 -7.54 4.45
C PHE A 92 27.83 -6.85 3.68
N LEU A 93 28.73 -6.19 4.38
CA LEU A 93 29.85 -5.44 3.81
C LEU A 93 31.16 -6.24 3.76
N THR A 94 31.18 -7.46 4.28
CA THR A 94 32.41 -8.29 4.35
C THR A 94 32.92 -8.75 3.00
N VAL A 95 32.02 -9.06 2.05
CA VAL A 95 32.39 -9.61 0.74
C VAL A 95 32.06 -8.60 -0.36
N LEU A 96 33.12 -8.03 -0.91
CA LEU A 96 33.08 -7.10 -2.04
C LEU A 96 33.52 -7.81 -3.32
N VAL A 97 32.63 -7.89 -4.31
CA VAL A 97 32.98 -8.36 -5.65
C VAL A 97 32.92 -7.17 -6.59
N ALA A 98 34.05 -6.83 -7.21
CA ALA A 98 34.18 -5.62 -8.04
C ALA A 98 33.74 -4.32 -7.34
N GLY A 99 33.93 -4.23 -6.02
CA GLY A 99 33.51 -3.08 -5.20
C GLY A 99 32.04 -3.09 -4.79
N VAL A 100 31.28 -4.13 -5.15
CA VAL A 100 29.87 -4.28 -4.79
C VAL A 100 29.71 -5.25 -3.61
N PRO A 101 29.02 -4.85 -2.52
CA PRO A 101 28.74 -5.73 -1.39
C PRO A 101 27.67 -6.77 -1.76
N VAL A 102 28.10 -7.99 -2.09
CA VAL A 102 27.20 -9.00 -2.70
C VAL A 102 26.10 -9.44 -1.74
N TYR A 103 26.41 -9.58 -0.45
CA TYR A 103 25.41 -9.95 0.56
C TYR A 103 24.37 -8.87 0.78
N LEU A 104 24.76 -7.59 0.73
CA LEU A 104 23.81 -6.48 0.80
C LEU A 104 22.84 -6.51 -0.40
N VAL A 105 23.38 -6.70 -1.62
CA VAL A 105 22.56 -6.80 -2.84
C VAL A 105 21.62 -8.00 -2.75
N ALA A 106 22.12 -9.16 -2.33
CA ALA A 106 21.31 -10.35 -2.15
C ALA A 106 20.19 -10.12 -1.12
N HIS A 107 20.47 -9.43 -0.01
CA HIS A 107 19.48 -9.07 1.01
C HIS A 107 18.40 -8.13 0.47
N VAL A 108 18.78 -7.07 -0.24
CA VAL A 108 17.81 -6.15 -0.87
C VAL A 108 16.92 -6.89 -1.86
N LEU A 109 17.51 -7.74 -2.71
CA LEU A 109 16.74 -8.58 -3.65
C LEU A 109 15.84 -9.57 -2.92
N PHE A 110 16.29 -10.13 -1.80
CA PHE A 110 15.49 -11.01 -0.95
C PHE A 110 14.26 -10.27 -0.40
N VAL A 111 14.44 -9.07 0.18
CA VAL A 111 13.32 -8.26 0.70
C VAL A 111 12.31 -7.95 -0.41
N ILE A 112 12.78 -7.47 -1.57
CA ILE A 112 11.89 -7.16 -2.70
C ILE A 112 11.15 -8.42 -3.18
N THR A 113 11.85 -9.54 -3.34
CA THR A 113 11.26 -10.81 -3.80
C THR A 113 10.25 -11.34 -2.79
N LEU A 114 10.55 -11.24 -1.49
CA LEU A 114 9.67 -11.67 -0.41
C LEU A 114 8.40 -10.82 -0.36
N THR A 115 8.52 -9.49 -0.39
CA THR A 115 7.38 -8.57 -0.41
C THR A 115 6.53 -8.75 -1.67
N THR A 116 7.18 -8.90 -2.84
CA THR A 116 6.49 -9.24 -4.10
C THR A 116 5.76 -10.56 -3.94
N GLY A 117 6.43 -11.59 -3.42
CA GLY A 117 5.84 -12.90 -3.16
C GLY A 117 4.63 -12.79 -2.25
N LEU A 118 4.67 -11.98 -1.19
CA LEU A 118 3.53 -11.85 -0.29
C LEU A 118 2.34 -11.15 -0.95
N ILE A 119 2.57 -10.04 -1.65
CA ILE A 119 1.51 -9.29 -2.32
C ILE A 119 0.89 -10.13 -3.44
N TYR A 120 1.70 -10.87 -4.22
CA TYR A 120 1.23 -11.60 -5.39
C TYR A 120 0.81 -13.05 -5.13
N ALA A 121 1.38 -13.73 -4.13
CA ALA A 121 0.96 -15.09 -3.79
C ALA A 121 -0.34 -15.11 -2.99
N VAL A 122 -0.72 -14.01 -2.33
CA VAL A 122 -2.00 -13.90 -1.63
C VAL A 122 -3.12 -13.54 -2.62
N ASP A 123 -2.79 -12.80 -3.69
CA ASP A 123 -3.77 -12.28 -4.65
C ASP A 123 -3.88 -13.16 -5.92
N PHE A 124 -4.29 -14.42 -5.75
CA PHE A 124 -4.64 -15.32 -6.88
C PHE A 124 -5.91 -14.89 -7.64
N ARG A 125 -6.48 -13.71 -7.37
CA ARG A 125 -7.62 -13.16 -8.10
C ARG A 125 -7.13 -12.04 -9.01
N GLU A 126 -6.88 -12.41 -10.26
CA GLU A 126 -6.96 -11.56 -11.44
C GLU A 126 -6.55 -10.09 -11.26
N VAL A 127 -5.29 -9.86 -10.86
CA VAL A 127 -4.69 -8.52 -10.90
C VAL A 127 -4.52 -8.13 -12.37
N ARG A 128 -5.53 -7.46 -12.93
CA ARG A 128 -5.39 -6.69 -14.17
C ARG A 128 -4.34 -5.62 -13.90
N ILE A 129 -3.18 -5.75 -14.55
CA ILE A 129 -2.08 -4.79 -14.46
C ILE A 129 -2.54 -3.50 -15.15
N VAL A 130 -3.14 -2.58 -14.40
CA VAL A 130 -3.49 -1.25 -14.90
C VAL A 130 -2.38 -0.27 -14.50
N ASN A 131 -1.74 0.35 -15.52
CA ASN A 131 -0.71 1.39 -15.40
C ASN A 131 0.53 1.09 -14.51
N PRO A 132 1.35 0.10 -14.90
CA PRO A 132 2.62 -0.21 -14.24
C PRO A 132 3.67 0.92 -14.40
N ILE A 133 4.47 1.15 -13.37
CA ILE A 133 5.70 1.97 -13.49
C ILE A 133 6.67 1.19 -14.39
N PHE A 134 7.12 1.81 -15.49
CA PHE A 134 7.96 1.19 -16.53
C PHE A 134 7.39 -0.08 -17.20
N GLY A 135 6.08 -0.37 -17.11
CA GLY A 135 5.52 -1.58 -17.72
C GLY A 135 5.59 -2.86 -16.87
N LEU A 136 6.35 -2.86 -15.76
CA LEU A 136 6.72 -4.08 -15.03
C LEU A 136 6.45 -4.01 -13.51
N VAL A 137 6.45 -2.83 -12.88
CA VAL A 137 6.41 -2.71 -11.41
C VAL A 137 5.10 -2.04 -10.95
N PRO A 138 4.28 -2.67 -10.09
CA PRO A 138 3.07 -2.05 -9.55
C PRO A 138 3.38 -0.87 -8.65
N ARG A 139 2.53 0.16 -8.72
CA ARG A 139 2.60 1.32 -7.81
C ARG A 139 2.45 0.91 -6.34
N ARG A 140 1.59 -0.07 -6.05
CA ARG A 140 1.34 -0.63 -4.72
C ARG A 140 2.62 -1.20 -4.08
N LEU A 141 3.36 -2.04 -4.82
CA LEU A 141 4.63 -2.61 -4.35
C LEU A 141 5.65 -1.51 -4.03
N VAL A 142 5.76 -0.49 -4.90
CA VAL A 142 6.66 0.64 -4.68
C VAL A 142 6.27 1.42 -3.42
N GLY A 143 4.97 1.69 -3.22
CA GLY A 143 4.47 2.37 -2.02
C GLY A 143 4.83 1.63 -0.73
N VAL A 144 4.53 0.33 -0.67
CA VAL A 144 4.84 -0.53 0.49
C VAL A 144 6.34 -0.56 0.79
N LEU A 145 7.17 -0.77 -0.24
CA LEU A 145 8.63 -0.80 -0.07
C LEU A 145 9.20 0.57 0.35
N LEU A 146 8.70 1.65 -0.23
CA LEU A 146 9.16 3.00 0.07
C LEU A 146 8.77 3.42 1.50
N ILE A 147 7.52 3.20 1.89
CA ILE A 147 7.02 3.58 3.21
C ILE A 147 7.72 2.79 4.30
N SER A 148 7.86 1.48 4.12
CA SER A 148 8.58 0.63 5.08
C SER A 148 10.07 1.03 5.20
N PHE A 149 10.70 1.40 4.08
CA PHE A 149 12.09 1.87 4.09
C PHE A 149 12.23 3.19 4.83
N LEU A 150 11.39 4.18 4.50
CA LEU A 150 11.37 5.49 5.17
C LEU A 150 11.04 5.37 6.66
N THR A 151 10.12 4.47 7.01
CA THR A 151 9.78 4.17 8.40
C THR A 151 10.99 3.61 9.12
N SER A 152 11.67 2.62 8.55
CA SER A 152 12.86 2.03 9.15
C SER A 152 13.99 3.05 9.34
N ALA A 153 14.25 3.87 8.32
CA ALA A 153 15.24 4.94 8.40
C ALA A 153 14.85 5.99 9.46
N GLY A 154 13.59 6.43 9.47
CA GLY A 154 13.07 7.40 10.42
C GLY A 154 13.11 6.89 11.85
N LEU A 155 12.77 5.63 12.08
CA LEU A 155 12.87 4.98 13.38
C LEU A 155 14.33 4.85 13.85
N MET A 156 15.25 4.45 12.96
CA MET A 156 16.68 4.39 13.27
C MET A 156 17.24 5.76 13.67
N VAL A 157 16.82 6.83 12.98
CA VAL A 157 17.18 8.22 13.31
C VAL A 157 16.57 8.64 14.64
N LEU A 158 15.26 8.45 14.82
CA LEU A 158 14.53 8.91 15.99
C LEU A 158 15.01 8.23 17.28
N TRP A 159 15.43 6.97 17.22
CA TRP A 159 15.98 6.23 18.36
C TRP A 159 17.51 6.36 18.50
N GLY A 160 18.16 7.20 17.70
CA GLY A 160 19.60 7.46 17.83
C GLY A 160 20.50 6.26 17.48
N ARG A 161 20.03 5.35 16.64
CA ARG A 161 20.76 4.13 16.22
C ARG A 161 21.77 4.39 15.08
N MET A 162 21.74 5.57 14.47
CA MET A 162 22.52 5.91 13.28
C MET A 162 24.02 6.09 13.57
N ASP A 163 24.37 6.75 14.66
CA ASP A 163 25.76 7.20 14.91
C ASP A 163 26.59 6.23 15.77
N ILE A 164 26.02 5.07 16.10
CA ILE A 164 26.67 4.09 16.98
C ILE A 164 27.91 3.51 16.27
N GLY A 165 29.07 3.74 16.87
CA GLY A 165 30.36 3.19 16.44
C GLY A 165 31.03 3.92 15.27
N ASP A 166 30.70 5.20 15.04
CA ASP A 166 31.23 6.03 13.94
C ASP A 166 31.16 5.32 12.55
N PRO A 167 29.95 4.92 12.12
CA PRO A 167 29.80 4.07 10.95
C PRO A 167 30.02 4.82 9.63
N THR A 168 30.52 4.08 8.64
CA THR A 168 30.51 4.56 7.26
C THR A 168 29.08 4.68 6.72
N THR A 169 28.86 5.50 5.68
CA THR A 169 27.56 5.63 5.01
C THR A 169 27.01 4.28 4.53
N ALA A 170 27.88 3.38 4.07
CA ALA A 170 27.50 2.03 3.65
C ALA A 170 26.99 1.19 4.82
N ALA A 171 27.63 1.28 5.99
CA ALA A 171 27.20 0.58 7.20
C ALA A 171 25.86 1.12 7.71
N VAL A 172 25.66 2.44 7.69
CA VAL A 172 24.36 3.06 8.01
C VAL A 172 23.26 2.53 7.09
N PHE A 173 23.50 2.53 5.78
CA PHE A 173 22.53 2.02 4.81
C PHE A 173 22.24 0.52 5.04
N ALA A 174 23.28 -0.30 5.27
CA ALA A 174 23.11 -1.72 5.56
C ALA A 174 22.24 -1.94 6.82
N ARG A 175 22.46 -1.19 7.90
CA ARG A 175 21.65 -1.25 9.13
C ARG A 175 20.18 -0.96 8.85
N ILE A 176 19.89 0.08 8.06
CA ILE A 176 18.52 0.41 7.64
C ILE A 176 17.91 -0.75 6.86
N THR A 177 18.65 -1.38 5.92
CA THR A 177 18.10 -2.50 5.13
C THR A 177 17.77 -3.74 5.95
N VAL A 178 18.45 -3.97 7.08
CA VAL A 178 18.13 -5.08 8.00
C VAL A 178 16.77 -4.83 8.66
N VAL A 179 16.58 -3.64 9.24
CA VAL A 179 15.30 -3.26 9.86
C VAL A 179 14.18 -3.20 8.81
N TRP A 180 14.50 -2.70 7.62
CA TRP A 180 13.59 -2.63 6.49
C TRP A 180 13.01 -3.97 6.09
N ALA A 181 13.74 -5.08 6.22
CA ALA A 181 13.20 -6.40 5.92
C ALA A 181 11.96 -6.73 6.77
N ALA A 182 12.03 -6.49 8.08
CA ALA A 182 10.91 -6.69 8.98
C ALA A 182 9.80 -5.66 8.76
N ALA A 183 10.17 -4.40 8.55
CA ALA A 183 9.22 -3.34 8.25
C ALA A 183 8.44 -3.61 6.95
N ALA A 184 9.11 -4.07 5.89
CA ALA A 184 8.50 -4.38 4.60
C ALA A 184 7.52 -5.55 4.71
N LEU A 185 7.86 -6.58 5.51
CA LEU A 185 6.93 -7.65 5.85
C LEU A 185 5.69 -7.12 6.58
N GLY A 186 5.89 -6.34 7.64
CA GLY A 186 4.79 -5.74 8.40
C GLY A 186 3.92 -4.83 7.53
N ALA A 187 4.53 -4.04 6.66
CA ALA A 187 3.85 -3.17 5.71
C ALA A 187 2.99 -3.97 4.73
N SER A 188 3.56 -5.02 4.14
CA SER A 188 2.85 -5.88 3.20
C SER A 188 1.71 -6.64 3.86
N LEU A 189 1.85 -7.07 5.12
CA LEU A 189 0.74 -7.68 5.88
C LEU A 189 -0.34 -6.66 6.24
N GLY A 190 0.06 -5.45 6.67
CA GLY A 190 -0.88 -4.37 7.01
C GLY A 190 -1.72 -3.95 5.81
N ASP A 191 -1.08 -3.83 4.65
CA ASP A 191 -1.70 -3.52 3.36
C ASP A 191 -2.62 -4.64 2.81
N ILE A 192 -2.54 -5.86 3.35
CA ILE A 192 -3.43 -6.98 3.01
C ILE A 192 -4.65 -7.04 3.94
N LEU A 193 -4.63 -6.37 5.10
CA LEU A 193 -5.75 -6.44 6.05
C LEU A 193 -6.94 -5.60 5.53
N PRO A 194 -8.16 -6.16 5.50
CA PRO A 194 -9.34 -5.41 5.09
C PRO A 194 -9.65 -4.35 6.15
N GLY A 195 -9.46 -3.09 5.78
CA GLY A 195 -9.86 -1.98 6.61
C GLY A 195 -11.26 -1.48 6.23
N GLU A 196 -12.16 -1.33 7.21
CA GLU A 196 -13.38 -0.53 7.07
C GLU A 196 -13.04 0.94 7.33
N SER A 197 -13.30 1.88 6.41
CA SER A 197 -13.26 3.36 6.59
C SER A 197 -12.90 4.12 5.29
N LYS A 198 -13.79 4.99 4.83
CA LYS A 198 -13.60 5.82 3.62
C LYS A 198 -12.49 6.86 3.86
N GLY A 199 -11.29 6.62 3.33
CA GLY A 199 -10.17 7.55 3.39
C GLY A 199 -10.14 8.48 2.17
N THR A 200 -9.96 9.78 2.39
CA THR A 200 -9.95 10.80 1.33
C THR A 200 -8.68 10.75 0.48
N ASP A 201 -8.88 10.84 -0.83
CA ASP A 201 -7.87 10.79 -1.89
C ASP A 201 -6.96 12.03 -1.87
N LEU A 202 -5.63 11.84 -1.89
CA LEU A 202 -4.65 12.92 -2.04
C LEU A 202 -4.16 12.96 -3.49
N THR A 203 -4.93 13.62 -4.35
CA THR A 203 -4.44 14.05 -5.67
C THR A 203 -3.93 15.49 -5.60
N LEU A 204 -2.94 15.82 -6.44
CA LEU A 204 -2.39 17.18 -6.56
C LEU A 204 -3.46 18.26 -6.84
N GLY A 205 -4.68 17.88 -7.25
CA GLY A 205 -5.82 18.78 -7.40
C GLY A 205 -6.50 19.20 -6.09
N ASN A 206 -6.46 18.37 -5.03
CA ASN A 206 -7.09 18.66 -3.74
C ASN A 206 -6.22 19.53 -2.81
N LEU A 207 -4.94 19.76 -3.17
CA LEU A 207 -4.05 20.60 -2.37
C LEU A 207 -4.45 22.07 -2.45
N ASP A 208 -4.96 22.54 -3.60
CA ASP A 208 -5.41 23.92 -3.76
C ASP A 208 -6.70 24.19 -2.96
N GLU A 209 -7.61 23.21 -2.89
CA GLU A 209 -8.88 23.32 -2.15
C GLU A 209 -8.66 23.33 -0.62
N LEU A 210 -7.71 22.53 -0.13
CA LEU A 210 -7.33 22.55 1.29
C LEU A 210 -6.60 23.84 1.71
N ILE A 211 -5.88 24.47 0.78
CA ILE A 211 -5.21 25.76 1.02
C ILE A 211 -6.22 26.92 1.01
N GLU A 212 -7.20 26.93 0.09
CA GLU A 212 -8.27 27.95 0.06
C GLU A 212 -9.16 27.92 1.30
N THR A 213 -9.50 26.73 1.80
CA THR A 213 -10.37 26.60 2.98
C THR A 213 -9.72 27.14 4.26
N ASN A 214 -8.38 27.07 4.35
CA ASN A 214 -7.64 27.59 5.50
C ASN A 214 -7.52 29.12 5.48
N ASP A 215 -7.44 29.75 4.31
CA ASP A 215 -7.30 31.21 4.18
C ASP A 215 -8.63 31.97 4.37
N GLY A 216 -9.77 31.28 4.19
CA GLY A 216 -11.12 31.84 4.40
C GLY A 216 -11.53 32.02 5.87
N THR A 217 -10.88 31.33 6.81
CA THR A 217 -11.25 31.36 8.23
C THR A 217 -10.49 32.41 9.06
N ALA A 218 -9.44 33.02 8.50
CA ALA A 218 -8.64 34.04 9.18
C ALA A 218 -9.18 35.49 9.05
N ARG A 219 -10.35 35.71 8.42
CA ARG A 219 -10.93 37.04 8.15
C ARG A 219 -12.34 37.27 8.69
N ARG A 220 -12.73 36.63 9.79
CA ARG A 220 -13.91 37.06 10.56
C ARG A 220 -13.62 37.18 12.04
#